data_AF-A0A1S3HG46-F1
#
_entry.id   AF-A0A1S3HG46-F1
#
_cell.length_a   1.000
_cell.length_b   1.000
_cell.length_c   1.000
_cell.angle_alpha   90.00
_cell.angle_beta   90.00
_cell.angle_gamma   90.00
#
_symmetry.space_group_name_H-M   'P 1'
#
loop_
_entity.id
_entity.type
_entity.pdbx_description
1 polymer ?
#
loop_
_entity_poly.entity_id
_entity_poly.type
_entity_poly.pdbx_seq_one_letter_code
_entity_poly.pdbx_strand_id
1 'polypeptide(L)'
;MSSAKWCSVLICTCLAFVFLSLCLVSQPTAASAGTNRHIREIFIGQCWYYTEYIGQSLSENVQKNCTDLWEKFSHAWMYKDPCNVTVADYEPFVNAATVPGEVPTNKAVFWEAAYTLAHDYSGRRRRYVASADILTGYLGNHVFSWCGQEEEPGINYDHCPLEEDCPMFQGQYGGMWTAVSKAVRAFGFSYRKTSLFF
;
A
#
# COMPACT_ATOMS: atom_id res chain seq x y z
N MET A 1 36.47 23.22 -52.19
CA MET A 1 35.03 23.26 -51.85
C MET A 1 34.42 21.87 -51.56
N SER A 2 35.21 20.92 -51.05
CA SER A 2 34.76 19.53 -50.80
C SER A 2 34.76 19.18 -49.30
N SER A 3 35.81 19.55 -48.55
CA SER A 3 35.99 19.13 -47.15
C SER A 3 34.86 19.50 -46.18
N ALA A 4 34.23 20.68 -46.35
CA ALA A 4 33.15 21.12 -45.46
C ALA A 4 31.85 20.31 -45.62
N LYS A 5 31.59 19.77 -46.82
CA LYS A 5 30.39 18.97 -47.10
C LYS A 5 30.49 17.58 -46.48
N TRP A 6 31.67 16.97 -46.51
CA TRP A 6 31.93 15.68 -45.86
C TRP A 6 31.84 15.78 -44.34
N CYS A 7 32.33 16.88 -43.75
CA CYS A 7 32.21 17.12 -42.31
C CYS A 7 30.74 17.22 -41.88
N SER A 8 29.92 17.95 -42.64
CA SER A 8 28.50 18.11 -42.31
C SER A 8 27.70 16.81 -42.44
N VAL A 9 28.02 15.98 -43.45
CA VAL A 9 27.39 14.66 -43.63
C VAL A 9 27.77 13.70 -42.50
N LEU A 10 29.05 13.65 -42.11
CA LEU A 10 29.53 12.83 -41.00
C LEU A 10 28.89 13.21 -39.66
N ILE A 11 28.71 14.50 -39.41
CA ILE A 11 28.04 14.99 -38.19
C ILE A 11 26.56 14.58 -38.19
N CYS A 12 25.85 14.74 -39.31
CA CYS A 12 24.45 14.34 -39.41
C CYS A 12 24.26 12.83 -39.26
N THR A 13 25.14 12.00 -39.84
CA THR A 13 25.04 10.54 -39.69
C THR A 13 25.34 10.09 -38.26
N CYS A 14 26.33 10.71 -37.59
CA CYS A 14 26.60 10.43 -36.17
C CYS A 14 25.43 10.83 -35.27
N LEU A 15 24.83 12.01 -35.49
CA LEU A 15 23.67 12.45 -34.71
C LEU A 15 22.46 11.53 -34.93
N ALA A 16 22.20 11.11 -36.17
CA ALA A 16 21.13 10.17 -36.47
C ALA A 16 21.35 8.80 -35.81
N PHE A 17 22.59 8.29 -35.81
CA PHE A 17 22.94 7.05 -35.12
C PHE A 17 22.76 7.16 -33.61
N VAL A 18 23.22 8.27 -33.00
CA VAL A 18 23.05 8.52 -31.57
C VAL A 18 21.56 8.60 -31.19
N PHE A 19 20.75 9.30 -31.99
CA PHE A 19 19.31 9.39 -31.78
C PHE A 19 18.62 8.03 -31.94
N LEU A 20 19.00 7.24 -32.96
CA LEU A 20 18.45 5.91 -33.17
C LEU A 20 18.82 4.95 -32.03
N SER A 21 20.06 5.02 -31.53
CA SER A 21 20.47 4.26 -30.35
C SER A 21 19.75 4.70 -29.08
N LEU A 22 19.46 5.99 -28.90
CA LEU A 22 18.66 6.51 -27.78
C LEU A 22 17.19 6.04 -27.86
N CYS A 23 16.62 5.93 -29.06
CA CYS A 23 15.26 5.40 -29.26
C CYS A 23 15.17 3.88 -29.10
N LEU A 24 16.26 3.14 -29.31
CA LEU A 24 16.34 1.68 -29.13
C LEU A 24 16.68 1.25 -27.70
N VAL A 25 17.14 2.19 -26.85
CA VAL A 25 17.19 1.95 -25.42
C VAL A 25 15.75 1.98 -24.93
N SER A 26 15.14 0.79 -24.84
CA SER A 26 13.98 0.56 -24.02
C SER A 26 14.26 1.24 -22.67
N GLN A 27 13.45 2.23 -22.29
CA GLN A 27 13.47 2.65 -20.88
C GLN A 27 13.29 1.37 -20.07
N PRO A 28 14.13 1.10 -19.05
CA PRO A 28 13.83 0.01 -18.15
C PRO A 28 12.43 0.33 -17.62
N THR A 29 11.42 -0.46 -18.03
CA THR A 29 10.17 -0.53 -17.30
C THR A 29 10.64 -0.85 -15.90
N ALA A 30 10.51 0.10 -14.97
CA ALA A 30 10.93 -0.11 -13.61
C ALA A 30 10.32 -1.43 -13.20
N ALA A 31 11.15 -2.47 -13.06
CA ALA A 31 10.66 -3.77 -12.66
C ALA A 31 10.02 -3.51 -11.31
N SER A 32 8.69 -3.54 -11.25
CA SER A 32 7.99 -3.31 -10.00
C SER A 32 8.46 -4.42 -9.07
N ALA A 33 9.06 -4.00 -7.96
CA ALA A 33 9.59 -4.94 -6.99
C ALA A 33 8.46 -5.89 -6.58
N GLY A 34 8.71 -7.19 -6.63
CA GLY A 34 7.77 -8.18 -6.14
C GLY A 34 7.54 -8.07 -4.63
N THR A 35 6.84 -9.06 -4.08
CA THR A 35 6.54 -9.13 -2.66
C THR A 35 7.81 -9.07 -1.82
N ASN A 36 7.77 -8.36 -0.69
CA ASN A 36 8.90 -8.32 0.24
C ASN A 36 9.29 -9.73 0.68
N ARG A 37 10.59 -10.06 0.60
CA ARG A 37 11.10 -11.30 1.20
C ARG A 37 10.84 -11.26 2.71
N HIS A 38 10.48 -12.41 3.29
CA HIS A 38 10.11 -12.53 4.70
C HIS A 38 8.90 -11.66 5.11
N ILE A 39 7.96 -11.43 4.18
CA ILE A 39 6.75 -10.64 4.42
C ILE A 39 5.98 -11.10 5.65
N ARG A 40 5.92 -12.42 5.90
CA ARG A 40 5.25 -12.98 7.08
C ARG A 40 5.89 -12.51 8.38
N GLU A 41 7.22 -12.63 8.47
CA GLU A 41 7.98 -12.24 9.66
C GLU A 41 7.91 -10.73 9.88
N ILE A 42 7.98 -9.93 8.80
CA ILE A 42 7.83 -8.49 8.85
C ILE A 42 6.45 -8.12 9.39
N PHE A 43 5.39 -8.69 8.82
CA PHE A 43 4.01 -8.43 9.27
C PHE A 43 3.83 -8.77 10.75
N ILE A 44 4.26 -9.97 11.17
CA ILE A 44 4.09 -10.42 12.55
C ILE A 44 4.88 -9.52 13.51
N GLY A 45 6.11 -9.14 13.16
CA GLY A 45 6.92 -8.24 13.97
C GLY A 45 6.27 -6.86 14.15
N GLN A 46 5.74 -6.29 13.07
CA GLN A 46 5.02 -5.00 13.11
C GLN A 46 3.73 -5.10 13.90
N CYS A 47 3.01 -6.22 13.79
CA CYS A 47 1.80 -6.46 14.59
C CYS A 47 2.12 -6.47 16.09
N TRP A 48 3.13 -7.23 16.52
CA TRP A 48 3.54 -7.25 17.93
C TRP A 48 4.01 -5.89 18.39
N TYR A 49 4.80 -5.16 17.59
CA TYR A 49 5.21 -3.82 17.93
C TYR A 49 4.00 -2.89 18.13
N TYR A 50 2.99 -2.99 17.27
CA TYR A 50 1.77 -2.21 17.44
C TYR A 50 1.01 -2.61 18.71
N THR A 51 0.70 -3.89 18.91
CA THR A 51 -0.14 -4.35 20.02
C THR A 51 0.54 -4.17 21.37
N GLU A 52 1.85 -4.42 21.45
CA GLU A 52 2.62 -4.35 22.69
C GLU A 52 3.10 -2.95 23.03
N TYR A 53 3.46 -2.11 22.06
CA TYR A 53 4.06 -0.80 22.35
C TYR A 53 3.11 0.36 22.06
N ILE A 54 2.51 0.40 20.87
CA ILE A 54 1.57 1.46 20.51
C ILE A 54 0.25 1.26 21.27
N GLY A 55 -0.20 0.02 21.39
CA GLY A 55 -1.45 -0.38 22.01
C GLY A 55 -1.54 -0.02 23.50
N GLN A 56 -0.42 0.01 24.23
CA GLN A 56 -0.38 0.47 25.63
C GLN A 56 -0.87 1.91 25.80
N SER A 57 -0.76 2.75 24.77
CA SER A 57 -1.26 4.12 24.80
C SER A 57 -2.78 4.21 24.59
N LEU A 58 -3.43 3.10 24.24
CA LEU A 58 -4.88 3.00 24.09
C LEU A 58 -5.46 2.53 25.43
N SER A 59 -6.58 3.12 25.85
CA SER A 59 -7.23 2.83 27.15
C SER A 59 -7.79 1.40 27.26
N GLU A 60 -7.63 0.58 26.22
CA GLU A 60 -8.20 -0.76 26.09
C GLU A 60 -7.11 -1.77 25.73
N ASN A 61 -7.39 -3.04 26.00
CA ASN A 61 -6.47 -4.13 25.71
C ASN A 61 -6.46 -4.43 24.20
N VAL A 62 -5.43 -3.96 23.50
CA VAL A 62 -5.24 -4.03 22.04
C VAL A 62 -4.71 -5.41 21.59
N GLN A 63 -4.64 -6.39 22.49
CA GLN A 63 -4.05 -7.70 22.20
C GLN A 63 -4.82 -8.42 21.08
N LYS A 64 -4.08 -8.76 20.02
CA LYS A 64 -4.56 -9.50 18.85
C LYS A 64 -3.67 -10.70 18.61
N ASN A 65 -4.24 -11.74 18.02
CA ASN A 65 -3.44 -12.87 17.55
C ASN A 65 -2.77 -12.50 16.21
N CYS A 66 -1.51 -12.05 16.28
CA CYS A 66 -0.78 -11.60 15.10
C CYS A 66 -0.57 -12.70 14.03
N THR A 67 -0.55 -13.98 14.43
CA THR A 67 -0.49 -15.10 13.47
C THR A 67 -1.81 -15.25 12.72
N ASP A 68 -2.94 -15.18 13.43
CA ASP A 68 -4.28 -15.21 12.81
C ASP A 68 -4.50 -13.98 11.92
N LEU A 69 -4.03 -12.80 12.32
CA LEU A 69 -4.08 -11.61 11.47
C LEU A 69 -3.27 -11.78 10.19
N TRP A 70 -2.08 -12.38 10.27
CA TRP A 70 -1.28 -12.70 9.10
C TRP A 70 -2.03 -13.64 8.16
N GLU A 71 -2.60 -14.72 8.68
CA GLU A 71 -3.34 -15.70 7.87
C GLU A 71 -4.53 -15.06 7.14
N LYS A 72 -5.31 -14.21 7.82
CA LYS A 72 -6.41 -13.49 7.18
C LYS A 72 -5.94 -12.45 6.18
N PHE A 73 -4.86 -11.74 6.49
CA PHE A 73 -4.27 -10.77 5.58
C PHE A 73 -3.76 -11.44 4.31
N SER A 74 -2.96 -12.51 4.44
CA SER A 74 -2.35 -13.20 3.33
C SER A 74 -3.38 -13.92 2.46
N HIS A 75 -4.41 -14.51 3.07
CA HIS A 75 -5.52 -15.15 2.35
C HIS A 75 -6.32 -14.18 1.45
N ALA A 76 -6.29 -12.87 1.74
CA ALA A 76 -6.98 -11.89 0.91
C ALA A 76 -6.40 -11.85 -0.52
N TRP A 77 -5.10 -12.10 -0.69
CA TRP A 77 -4.39 -11.89 -1.96
C TRP A 77 -3.57 -13.09 -2.44
N MET A 78 -3.19 -14.03 -1.58
CA MET A 78 -2.46 -15.24 -1.99
C MET A 78 -3.34 -16.12 -2.89
N TYR A 79 -2.72 -16.78 -3.87
CA TYR A 79 -3.41 -17.67 -4.83
C TYR A 79 -4.50 -16.97 -5.66
N LYS A 80 -4.33 -15.67 -5.93
CA LYS A 80 -5.25 -14.86 -6.74
C LYS A 80 -4.49 -14.05 -7.78
N ASP A 81 -5.18 -13.71 -8.87
CA ASP A 81 -4.74 -12.66 -9.77
C ASP A 81 -4.58 -11.35 -8.97
N PRO A 82 -3.41 -10.69 -9.07
CA PRO A 82 -3.09 -9.52 -8.29
C PRO A 82 -4.03 -8.30 -8.50
N CYS A 83 -4.70 -8.22 -9.66
CA CYS A 83 -5.72 -7.21 -9.96
C CYS A 83 -7.16 -7.68 -9.63
N ASN A 84 -7.36 -8.98 -9.39
CA ASN A 84 -8.66 -9.55 -9.00
C ASN A 84 -8.80 -9.73 -7.48
N VAL A 85 -8.32 -8.74 -6.72
CA VAL A 85 -8.51 -8.68 -5.27
C VAL A 85 -9.48 -7.53 -4.98
N THR A 86 -10.44 -7.80 -4.11
CA THR A 86 -11.54 -6.88 -3.79
C THR A 86 -11.50 -6.45 -2.32
N VAL A 87 -12.31 -5.46 -1.98
CA VAL A 87 -12.48 -5.01 -0.59
C VAL A 87 -13.01 -6.15 0.30
N ALA A 88 -13.89 -7.00 -0.23
CA ALA A 88 -14.49 -8.10 0.51
C ALA A 88 -13.46 -9.15 0.95
N ASP A 89 -12.40 -9.35 0.16
CA ASP A 89 -11.33 -10.29 0.48
C ASP A 89 -10.56 -9.88 1.75
N TYR A 90 -10.50 -8.57 2.05
CA TYR A 90 -9.84 -8.03 3.25
C TYR A 90 -10.76 -7.89 4.47
N GLU A 91 -12.07 -8.07 4.32
CA GLU A 91 -13.01 -7.95 5.46
C GLU A 91 -12.66 -8.87 6.63
N PRO A 92 -12.28 -10.16 6.44
CA PRO A 92 -11.87 -11.02 7.54
C PRO A 92 -10.68 -10.45 8.32
N PHE A 93 -9.68 -9.92 7.61
CA PHE A 93 -8.50 -9.29 8.21
C PHE A 93 -8.88 -8.02 8.98
N VAL A 94 -9.63 -7.10 8.34
CA VAL A 94 -10.03 -5.84 8.95
C VAL A 94 -10.89 -6.06 10.19
N ASN A 95 -11.85 -6.99 10.14
CA ASN A 95 -12.70 -7.31 11.28
C ASN A 95 -11.90 -7.88 12.45
N ALA A 96 -10.96 -8.80 12.18
CA ALA A 96 -10.12 -9.37 13.23
C ALA A 96 -9.18 -8.32 13.85
N ALA A 97 -8.62 -7.42 13.02
CA ALA A 97 -7.71 -6.36 13.45
C ALA A 97 -8.43 -5.14 14.05
N THR A 98 -9.75 -5.02 13.93
CA THR A 98 -10.52 -3.91 14.49
C THR A 98 -10.38 -3.87 16.01
N VAL A 99 -9.91 -2.74 16.55
CA VAL A 99 -9.78 -2.52 17.99
C VAL A 99 -10.83 -1.50 18.44
N PRO A 100 -11.69 -1.82 19.43
CA PRO A 100 -12.63 -0.84 19.96
C PRO A 100 -11.90 0.36 20.58
N GLY A 101 -12.48 1.55 20.45
CA GLY A 101 -11.86 2.79 20.95
C GLY A 101 -10.57 3.22 20.24
N GLU A 102 -10.15 2.52 19.17
CA GLU A 102 -8.89 2.78 18.48
C GLU A 102 -8.84 4.16 17.82
N VAL A 103 -9.98 4.72 17.40
CA VAL A 103 -10.08 6.13 17.02
C VAL A 103 -10.94 6.84 18.06
N PRO A 104 -10.34 7.67 18.94
CA PRO A 104 -11.12 8.42 19.91
C PRO A 104 -12.08 9.40 19.23
N THR A 105 -13.16 9.75 19.92
CA THR A 105 -14.17 10.67 19.40
C THR A 105 -13.56 12.01 18.99
N ASN A 106 -13.93 12.52 17.82
CA ASN A 106 -13.40 13.78 17.23
C ASN A 106 -11.87 13.79 17.03
N LYS A 107 -11.20 12.62 17.00
CA LYS A 107 -9.77 12.51 16.72
C LYS A 107 -9.44 11.96 15.34
N ALA A 108 -10.41 11.53 14.54
CA ALA A 108 -10.18 11.08 13.18
C ALA A 108 -9.65 12.24 12.30
N VAL A 109 -8.63 11.98 11.48
CA VAL A 109 -8.15 12.87 10.42
C VAL A 109 -8.15 12.13 9.10
N PHE A 110 -8.74 12.77 8.09
CA PHE A 110 -8.71 12.33 6.70
C PHE A 110 -7.79 13.25 5.91
N TRP A 111 -7.18 12.71 4.87
CA TRP A 111 -6.25 13.45 4.03
C TRP A 111 -6.33 12.92 2.59
N GLU A 112 -6.06 13.80 1.65
CA GLU A 112 -5.92 13.52 0.23
C GLU A 112 -4.69 14.30 -0.24
N ALA A 113 -3.79 13.65 -0.97
CA ALA A 113 -2.56 14.26 -1.51
C ALA A 113 -1.68 15.02 -0.46
N ALA A 114 -1.84 14.72 0.83
CA ALA A 114 -1.20 15.45 1.94
C ALA A 114 -0.63 14.51 3.01
N TYR A 115 -0.13 13.33 2.62
CA TYR A 115 0.33 12.28 3.54
C TYR A 115 1.28 12.79 4.63
N THR A 116 2.36 13.47 4.24
CA THR A 116 3.38 13.97 5.17
C THR A 116 2.81 15.00 6.14
N LEU A 117 2.04 15.96 5.64
CA LEU A 117 1.38 16.98 6.46
C LEU A 117 0.39 16.34 7.45
N ALA A 118 -0.42 15.39 6.98
CA ALA A 118 -1.41 14.72 7.82
C ALA A 118 -0.74 13.90 8.93
N HIS A 119 0.36 13.20 8.61
CA HIS A 119 1.13 12.41 9.57
C HIS A 119 1.83 13.28 10.61
N ASP A 120 2.42 14.39 10.17
CA ASP A 120 3.05 15.37 11.06
C ASP A 120 2.00 16.08 11.91
N TYR A 121 0.83 16.41 11.37
CA TYR A 121 -0.28 17.02 12.09
C TYR A 121 -0.89 16.07 13.12
N SER A 122 -1.13 14.80 12.75
CA SER A 122 -1.63 13.76 13.66
C SER A 122 -0.66 13.47 14.79
N GLY A 123 0.64 13.68 14.52
CA GLY A 123 1.72 13.42 15.45
C GLY A 123 1.86 11.92 15.74
N ARG A 124 1.57 11.06 14.75
CA ARG A 124 1.55 9.60 14.89
C ARG A 124 0.65 9.17 16.04
N ARG A 125 -0.66 9.41 15.93
CA ARG A 125 -1.70 9.18 16.96
C ARG A 125 -1.69 10.11 18.18
N ARG A 126 -0.61 10.85 18.45
CA ARG A 126 -0.51 11.67 19.68
C ARG A 126 -1.58 12.77 19.77
N ARG A 127 -2.05 13.30 18.63
CA ARG A 127 -3.06 14.37 18.59
C ARG A 127 -4.32 13.96 17.87
N TYR A 128 -4.17 13.31 16.72
CA TYR A 128 -5.23 12.81 15.86
C TYR A 128 -4.83 11.44 15.32
N VAL A 129 -5.79 10.70 14.76
CA VAL A 129 -5.62 9.35 14.23
C VAL A 129 -6.02 9.35 12.77
N ALA A 130 -5.05 9.09 11.88
CA ALA A 130 -5.28 8.88 10.45
C ALA A 130 -5.54 7.41 10.12
N SER A 131 -5.88 7.10 8.87
CA SER A 131 -6.01 5.72 8.39
C SER A 131 -4.73 4.91 8.54
N ALA A 132 -3.59 5.55 8.27
CA ALA A 132 -2.25 5.02 8.47
C ALA A 132 -1.91 4.65 9.93
N ASP A 133 -2.65 5.19 10.88
CA ASP A 133 -2.35 5.12 12.30
C ASP A 133 -3.10 3.97 13.01
N ILE A 134 -4.22 3.47 12.50
CA ILE A 134 -4.94 2.32 13.09
C ILE A 134 -4.24 0.99 12.75
N LEU A 135 -4.47 -0.09 13.51
CA LEU A 135 -3.72 -1.34 13.37
C LEU A 135 -3.70 -1.86 11.93
N THR A 136 -4.84 -1.85 11.24
CA THR A 136 -4.94 -2.31 9.84
C THR A 136 -4.11 -1.45 8.88
N GLY A 137 -4.20 -0.12 8.99
CA GLY A 137 -3.43 0.79 8.14
C GLY A 137 -1.96 0.89 8.53
N TYR A 138 -1.63 0.71 9.81
CA TYR A 138 -0.27 0.59 10.29
C TYR A 138 0.40 -0.64 9.65
N LEU A 139 -0.24 -1.80 9.72
CA LEU A 139 0.26 -3.02 9.09
C LEU A 139 0.37 -2.87 7.57
N GLY A 140 -0.64 -2.29 6.91
CA GLY A 140 -0.61 -2.01 5.48
C GLY A 140 0.52 -1.04 5.06
N ASN A 141 0.85 -0.05 5.88
CA ASN A 141 1.96 0.87 5.61
C ASN A 141 3.34 0.23 5.81
N HIS A 142 3.48 -0.65 6.80
CA HIS A 142 4.77 -1.26 7.14
C HIS A 142 5.08 -2.52 6.33
N VAL A 143 4.08 -3.08 5.65
CA VAL A 143 4.24 -4.14 4.65
C VAL A 143 4.18 -3.47 3.27
N PHE A 144 5.31 -2.93 2.79
CA PHE A 144 5.33 -2.03 1.63
C PHE A 144 4.96 -2.68 0.28
N SER A 145 5.36 -3.93 0.05
CA SER A 145 5.11 -4.63 -1.21
C SER A 145 4.58 -6.04 -1.01
N TRP A 146 3.40 -6.31 -1.59
CA TRP A 146 2.81 -7.64 -1.58
C TRP A 146 1.90 -7.87 -2.79
N CYS A 147 2.02 -9.05 -3.38
CA CYS A 147 1.14 -9.53 -4.42
C CYS A 147 1.07 -11.04 -4.48
N GLY A 148 -0.11 -11.54 -4.85
CA GLY A 148 -0.33 -12.94 -5.14
C GLY A 148 0.03 -13.31 -6.57
N GLN A 149 0.03 -14.60 -6.80
CA GLN A 149 -0.05 -15.23 -8.12
C GLN A 149 -0.96 -16.45 -7.97
N GLU A 150 -1.58 -16.90 -9.06
CA GLU A 150 -2.46 -18.08 -9.02
C GLU A 150 -1.68 -19.39 -8.81
N GLU A 151 -0.45 -19.45 -9.32
CA GLU A 151 0.43 -20.62 -9.23
C GLU A 151 1.13 -20.74 -7.88
N GLU A 152 1.53 -21.97 -7.48
CA GLU A 152 2.36 -22.19 -6.31
C GLU A 152 3.67 -21.39 -6.39
N PRO A 153 4.11 -20.65 -5.34
CA PRO A 153 3.68 -20.73 -3.94
C PRO A 153 2.52 -19.80 -3.53
N GLY A 154 1.81 -19.19 -4.49
CA GLY A 154 0.72 -18.25 -4.24
C GLY A 154 1.17 -16.82 -3.90
N ILE A 155 2.48 -16.57 -3.92
CA ILE A 155 3.12 -15.27 -3.65
C ILE A 155 4.11 -15.00 -4.79
N ASN A 156 4.03 -13.81 -5.39
CA ASN A 156 4.98 -13.40 -6.41
C ASN A 156 6.05 -12.49 -5.78
N TYR A 157 7.28 -13.02 -5.66
CA TYR A 157 8.43 -12.30 -5.11
C TYR A 157 9.22 -11.52 -6.16
N ASP A 158 8.92 -11.72 -7.44
CA ASP A 158 9.68 -11.17 -8.56
C ASP A 158 9.01 -9.92 -9.13
N HIS A 159 7.68 -9.91 -9.25
CA HIS A 159 6.93 -8.85 -9.90
C HIS A 159 5.51 -8.66 -9.31
N CYS A 160 5.16 -7.42 -8.93
CA CYS A 160 3.80 -7.03 -8.52
C CYS A 160 3.26 -5.94 -9.45
N PRO A 161 1.99 -5.93 -9.86
CA PRO A 161 1.47 -4.82 -10.65
C PRO A 161 1.53 -3.50 -9.86
N LEU A 162 1.71 -2.40 -10.58
CA LEU A 162 1.54 -1.06 -10.02
C LEU A 162 0.04 -0.79 -9.78
N GLU A 163 -0.27 0.18 -8.92
CA GLU A 163 -1.66 0.56 -8.66
C GLU A 163 -2.40 1.00 -9.93
N GLU A 164 -1.69 1.64 -10.86
CA GLU A 164 -2.22 2.09 -12.16
C GLU A 164 -2.46 0.95 -13.17
N ASP A 165 -1.88 -0.23 -12.95
CA ASP A 165 -2.05 -1.39 -13.84
C ASP A 165 -3.38 -2.12 -13.58
N CYS A 166 -4.00 -1.90 -12.42
CA CYS A 166 -5.27 -2.51 -12.03
C CYS A 166 -6.43 -1.51 -12.06
N PRO A 167 -7.69 -1.98 -12.16
CA PRO A 167 -8.85 -1.09 -12.07
C PRO A 167 -8.90 -0.33 -10.74
N MET A 168 -9.39 0.90 -10.78
CA MET A 168 -9.50 1.76 -9.59
C MET A 168 -10.29 1.07 -8.47
N PHE A 169 -9.79 1.16 -7.24
CA PHE A 169 -10.33 0.51 -6.04
C PHE A 169 -10.32 -1.04 -6.07
N GLN A 170 -9.64 -1.64 -7.04
CA GLN A 170 -9.37 -3.09 -7.12
C GLN A 170 -7.88 -3.37 -6.97
N GLY A 171 -7.53 -4.65 -6.98
CA GLY A 171 -6.17 -5.13 -6.72
C GLY A 171 -5.79 -5.11 -5.25
N GLN A 172 -4.63 -5.68 -4.90
CA GLN A 172 -4.32 -5.93 -3.49
C GLN A 172 -4.22 -4.65 -2.67
N TYR A 173 -3.61 -3.60 -3.24
CA TYR A 173 -3.49 -2.30 -2.60
C TYR A 173 -4.83 -1.55 -2.56
N GLY A 174 -5.51 -1.44 -3.72
CA GLY A 174 -6.78 -0.74 -3.82
C GLY A 174 -7.86 -1.35 -2.91
N GLY A 175 -7.95 -2.68 -2.89
CA GLY A 175 -8.84 -3.43 -2.00
C GLY A 175 -8.53 -3.18 -0.52
N MET A 176 -7.25 -3.30 -0.14
CA MET A 176 -6.79 -3.11 1.26
C MET A 176 -7.06 -1.69 1.75
N TRP A 177 -6.60 -0.67 1.02
CA TRP A 177 -6.72 0.73 1.45
C TRP A 177 -8.16 1.22 1.42
N THR A 178 -9.00 0.68 0.54
CA THR A 178 -10.45 0.91 0.59
C THR A 178 -11.07 0.29 1.84
N ALA A 179 -10.67 -0.93 2.23
CA ALA A 179 -11.13 -1.59 3.45
C ALA A 179 -10.70 -0.81 4.71
N VAL A 180 -9.45 -0.35 4.77
CA VAL A 180 -8.92 0.49 5.86
C VAL A 180 -9.67 1.81 5.95
N SER A 181 -9.92 2.48 4.82
CA SER A 181 -10.65 3.76 4.78
C SER A 181 -12.09 3.61 5.30
N LYS A 182 -12.77 2.50 4.95
CA LYS A 182 -14.08 2.15 5.51
C LYS A 182 -14.03 1.93 7.02
N ALA A 183 -13.01 1.25 7.54
CA ALA A 183 -12.86 1.00 8.97
C ALA A 183 -12.71 2.30 9.77
N VAL A 184 -11.83 3.21 9.32
CA VAL A 184 -11.59 4.51 9.97
C VAL A 184 -12.85 5.36 9.97
N ARG A 185 -13.60 5.36 8.86
CA ARG A 185 -14.89 6.02 8.77
C ARG A 185 -15.88 5.45 9.78
N ALA A 186 -15.97 4.13 9.90
CA ALA A 186 -16.86 3.49 10.87
C ALA A 186 -16.56 3.98 12.30
N PHE A 187 -15.29 4.09 12.68
CA PHE A 187 -14.93 4.64 13.99
C PHE A 187 -15.22 6.14 14.13
N GLY A 188 -14.89 6.94 13.12
CA GLY A 188 -15.07 8.40 13.16
C GLY A 188 -16.53 8.84 13.22
N PHE A 189 -17.45 8.03 12.70
CA PHE A 189 -18.88 8.33 12.59
C PHE A 189 -19.78 7.45 13.46
N SER A 190 -19.27 6.43 14.17
CA SER A 190 -20.10 5.58 15.05
C SER A 190 -20.88 6.38 16.11
N TYR A 191 -20.41 7.58 16.48
CA TYR A 191 -21.10 8.50 17.40
C TYR A 191 -21.85 9.66 16.73
N ARG A 192 -21.89 9.70 15.40
CA ARG A 192 -22.72 10.65 14.62
C ARG A 192 -23.36 9.90 13.45
N LYS A 193 -24.61 9.45 13.66
CA LYS A 193 -25.56 9.19 12.56
C LYS A 193 -25.71 10.47 11.74
N THR A 194 -24.85 10.72 10.76
CA THR A 194 -25.09 11.69 9.68
C THR A 194 -24.06 11.50 8.55
N SER A 195 -24.54 10.91 7.46
CA SER A 195 -24.44 11.39 6.07
C SER A 195 -23.07 11.83 5.49
N LEU A 196 -22.68 11.11 4.41
CA LEU A 196 -21.68 11.45 3.36
C LEU A 196 -20.20 11.57 3.81
N PHE A 197 -19.16 11.24 3.03
CA PHE A 197 -18.92 11.37 1.60
C PHE A 197 -18.25 10.12 0.97
N PHE A 198 -18.10 10.19 -0.37
CA PHE A 198 -17.66 9.19 -1.34
C PHE A 198 -16.30 8.56 -1.04
#